data_AF-A0A9D7E898-F1
#
_entry.id   AF-A0A9D7E898-F1
#
_cell.length_a   1.000
_cell.length_b   1.000
_cell.length_c   1.000
_cell.angle_alpha   90.00
_cell.angle_beta   90.00
_cell.angle_gamma   90.00
#
_symmetry.space_group_name_H-M   'P 1'
#
loop_
_entity.id
_entity.type
_entity.pdbx_description
1 polymer ?
#
loop_
_entity_poly.entity_id
_entity_poly.type
_entity_poly.pdbx_seq_one_letter_code
_entity_poly.pdbx_strand_id
1 'polypeptide(L)'
;MELLTTRYAENLAGVLSCYDRIVITGTLPGACFAEGMTSFLVSRGIRIFDYPQFALPLRERVRHAAQALATEHGARIEHIAKAHVRKEDVVAKVLAARGDAPGLVHVISAMETCATYQPWHDKASGRTFLRPDTTKCLHYYFYWMDRELGLIYVRVPTYCPFRLQVYCNGHSWLAQRMRREGIDFAAADQRFCSHNRLRSCARTRRHLQA
;
A
#
# COMPACT_ATOMS: atom_id res chain seq x y z
N MET A 1 -1.11 -33.14 17.81
CA MET A 1 -0.09 -32.12 17.52
C MET A 1 0.09 -31.27 18.76
N GLU A 2 1.31 -31.15 19.27
CA GLU A 2 1.63 -30.27 20.40
C GLU A 2 1.84 -28.82 19.90
N LEU A 3 1.34 -27.83 20.63
CA LEU A 3 1.49 -26.41 20.26
C LEU A 3 2.95 -25.97 20.42
N LEU A 4 3.43 -25.10 19.53
CA LEU A 4 4.78 -24.53 19.61
C LEU A 4 5.01 -23.77 20.92
N THR A 5 3.97 -23.15 21.46
CA THR A 5 3.99 -22.45 22.75
C THR A 5 4.28 -23.40 23.91
N THR A 6 3.81 -24.64 23.83
CA THR A 6 4.04 -25.68 24.82
C THR A 6 5.43 -26.30 24.63
N ARG A 7 5.76 -26.70 23.41
CA ARG A 7 7.03 -27.36 23.07
C ARG A 7 8.27 -26.50 23.37
N TYR A 8 8.14 -25.19 23.25
CA TYR A 8 9.25 -24.25 23.44
C TYR A 8 9.04 -23.29 24.61
N ALA A 9 8.19 -23.64 25.59
CA ALA A 9 7.84 -22.77 26.73
C ALA A 9 9.08 -22.16 27.43
N GLU A 10 10.11 -22.96 27.69
CA GLU A 10 11.37 -22.51 28.33
C GLU A 10 12.17 -21.50 27.48
N ASN A 11 11.95 -21.50 26.17
CA ASN A 11 12.62 -20.62 25.22
C ASN A 11 11.83 -19.33 24.94
N LEU A 12 10.57 -19.25 25.37
CA LEU A 12 9.68 -18.12 25.12
C LEU A 12 9.65 -17.18 26.33
N ALA A 13 9.97 -15.90 26.09
CA ALA A 13 9.80 -14.86 27.12
C ALA A 13 8.32 -14.42 27.24
N GLY A 14 7.51 -14.68 26.23
CA GLY A 14 6.10 -14.30 26.18
C GLY A 14 5.50 -14.52 24.78
N VAL A 15 4.22 -14.21 24.65
CA VAL A 15 3.49 -14.27 23.38
C VAL A 15 3.07 -12.85 23.00
N LEU A 16 3.40 -12.44 21.78
CA LEU A 16 2.97 -11.17 21.20
C LEU A 16 1.97 -11.44 20.09
N SER A 17 0.90 -10.65 20.04
CA SER A 17 -0.15 -10.77 19.04
C SER A 17 -0.31 -9.44 18.32
N CYS A 18 -0.25 -9.46 17.00
CA CYS A 18 -0.54 -8.31 16.14
C CYS A 18 -1.09 -8.79 14.79
N TYR A 19 -1.69 -7.87 14.03
CA TYR A 19 -2.09 -8.16 12.64
C TYR A 19 -0.84 -8.20 11.74
N ASP A 20 -0.72 -9.19 10.85
CA ASP A 20 0.42 -9.23 9.90
C ASP A 20 0.33 -8.08 8.89
N ARG A 21 -0.81 -7.94 8.21
CA ARG A 21 -1.02 -6.94 7.16
C ARG A 21 -2.38 -6.29 7.30
N ILE A 22 -2.39 -4.97 7.45
CA ILE A 22 -3.59 -4.16 7.47
C ILE A 22 -3.64 -3.40 6.13
N VAL A 23 -4.68 -3.65 5.35
CA VAL A 23 -4.91 -3.01 4.05
C VAL A 23 -6.26 -2.31 4.08
N ILE A 24 -6.24 -0.98 4.01
CA ILE A 24 -7.44 -0.16 3.97
C ILE A 24 -7.63 0.31 2.53
N THR A 25 -8.80 0.08 1.97
CA THR A 25 -9.12 0.50 0.60
C THR A 25 -10.01 1.74 0.65
N GLY A 26 -9.57 2.84 0.03
CA GLY A 26 -10.42 4.00 -0.18
C GLY A 26 -11.07 3.95 -1.55
N THR A 27 -12.37 4.18 -1.58
CA THR A 27 -13.17 4.21 -2.80
C THR A 27 -13.96 5.51 -2.85
N LEU A 28 -14.39 5.90 -4.05
CA LEU A 28 -15.34 7.00 -4.23
C LEU A 28 -16.76 6.42 -4.26
N PRO A 29 -17.56 6.55 -3.19
CA PRO A 29 -18.91 5.98 -3.16
C PRO A 29 -19.76 6.50 -4.31
N GLY A 30 -20.55 5.62 -4.91
CA GLY A 30 -21.37 5.94 -6.09
C GLY A 30 -20.60 6.05 -7.40
N ALA A 31 -19.27 6.13 -7.39
CA ALA A 31 -18.43 6.21 -8.59
C ALA A 31 -17.40 5.05 -8.67
N CYS A 32 -17.42 4.12 -7.72
CA CYS A 32 -16.45 3.03 -7.59
C CYS A 32 -16.83 1.74 -8.34
N PHE A 33 -17.97 1.72 -9.03
CA PHE A 33 -18.47 0.65 -9.90
C PHE A 33 -19.15 1.25 -11.14
N ALA A 34 -19.31 0.45 -12.19
CA ALA A 34 -19.61 0.96 -13.52
C ALA A 34 -21.00 1.58 -13.66
N GLU A 35 -22.03 0.97 -13.05
CA GLU A 35 -23.38 1.53 -13.00
C GLU A 35 -23.42 2.84 -12.22
N GLY A 36 -22.74 2.91 -11.06
CA GLY A 36 -22.64 4.14 -10.29
C GLY A 36 -21.98 5.27 -11.07
N MET A 37 -20.85 4.98 -11.72
CA MET A 37 -20.19 5.97 -12.59
C MET A 37 -21.08 6.38 -13.77
N THR A 38 -21.83 5.45 -14.35
CA THR A 38 -22.81 5.74 -15.42
C THR A 38 -23.84 6.76 -14.91
N SER A 39 -24.46 6.49 -13.76
CA SER A 39 -25.43 7.39 -13.13
C SER A 39 -24.81 8.75 -12.79
N PHE A 40 -23.58 8.76 -12.30
CA PHE A 40 -22.84 10.00 -12.03
C PHE A 40 -22.66 10.85 -13.29
N LEU A 41 -22.16 10.28 -14.39
CA LEU A 41 -21.98 11.01 -15.65
C LEU A 41 -23.30 11.55 -16.20
N VAL A 42 -24.35 10.71 -16.18
CA VAL A 42 -25.69 11.10 -16.65
C VAL A 42 -26.25 12.25 -15.82
N SER A 43 -26.14 12.20 -14.49
CA SER A 43 -26.59 13.29 -13.60
C SER A 43 -25.86 14.62 -13.81
N ARG A 44 -24.67 14.59 -14.45
CA ARG A 44 -23.86 15.77 -14.78
C ARG A 44 -23.99 16.19 -16.24
N GLY A 45 -24.86 15.55 -17.02
CA GLY A 45 -25.03 15.82 -18.45
C GLY A 45 -23.83 15.40 -19.31
N ILE A 46 -22.95 14.54 -18.80
CA ILE A 46 -21.78 14.04 -19.53
C ILE A 46 -22.19 12.79 -20.31
N ARG A 47 -21.91 12.77 -21.62
CA ARG A 47 -22.19 11.58 -22.44
C ARG A 47 -21.27 10.45 -22.05
N ILE A 48 -21.76 9.21 -22.11
CA ILE A 48 -20.99 8.01 -21.74
C ILE A 48 -19.69 7.87 -22.54
N PHE A 49 -19.72 8.21 -23.84
CA PHE A 49 -18.55 8.17 -24.71
C PHE A 49 -17.55 9.32 -24.47
N ASP A 50 -17.92 10.35 -23.71
CA ASP A 50 -17.02 11.43 -23.28
C ASP A 50 -16.30 11.09 -21.95
N TYR A 51 -16.44 9.85 -21.45
CA TYR A 51 -15.77 9.39 -20.23
C TYR A 51 -14.25 9.60 -20.22
N PRO A 52 -13.49 9.30 -21.30
CA PRO A 52 -12.05 9.57 -21.33
C PRO A 52 -11.73 11.06 -21.10
N GLN A 53 -12.48 11.96 -21.73
CA GLN A 53 -12.33 13.41 -21.59
C GLN A 53 -12.65 13.88 -20.17
N PHE A 54 -13.58 13.22 -19.48
CA PHE A 54 -13.84 13.43 -18.06
C PHE A 54 -12.70 12.92 -17.15
N ALA A 55 -12.16 11.73 -17.43
CA ALA A 55 -11.18 11.08 -16.57
C ALA A 55 -9.75 11.65 -16.71
N LEU A 56 -9.37 12.10 -17.91
CA LEU A 56 -8.02 12.60 -18.22
C LEU A 56 -7.57 13.80 -17.36
N PRO A 57 -8.37 14.86 -17.19
CA PRO A 57 -7.99 15.98 -16.32
C PRO A 57 -7.81 15.56 -14.86
N LEU A 58 -8.61 14.60 -14.38
CA LEU A 58 -8.49 14.07 -13.02
C LEU A 58 -7.18 13.28 -12.84
N ARG A 59 -6.78 12.50 -13.85
CA ARG A 59 -5.47 11.83 -13.89
C ARG A 59 -4.34 12.83 -13.75
N GLU A 60 -4.35 13.92 -14.52
CA GLU A 60 -3.30 14.94 -14.45
C GLU A 60 -3.28 15.64 -13.08
N ARG A 61 -4.45 15.94 -12.51
CA ARG A 61 -4.53 16.51 -11.14
C ARG A 61 -3.84 15.61 -10.11
N VAL A 62 -4.01 14.29 -10.18
CA VAL A 62 -3.32 13.36 -9.28
C VAL A 62 -1.80 13.41 -9.50
N ARG A 63 -1.34 13.44 -10.74
CA ARG A 63 0.11 13.54 -11.07
C ARG A 63 0.72 14.84 -10.55
N HIS A 64 0.04 15.97 -10.75
CA HIS A 64 0.49 17.27 -10.25
C HIS A 64 0.50 17.31 -8.72
N ALA A 65 -0.53 16.79 -8.06
CA ALA A 65 -0.57 16.70 -6.60
C ALA A 65 0.56 15.82 -6.05
N ALA A 66 0.85 14.69 -6.69
CA ALA A 66 1.96 13.83 -6.30
C ALA A 66 3.32 14.55 -6.40
N GLN A 67 3.54 15.30 -7.48
CA GLN A 67 4.76 16.08 -7.68
C GLN A 67 4.88 17.23 -6.69
N ALA A 68 3.78 17.94 -6.42
CA ALA A 68 3.74 19.03 -5.44
C ALA A 68 4.07 18.52 -4.04
N LEU A 69 3.44 17.42 -3.60
CA LEU A 69 3.68 16.81 -2.29
C LEU A 69 5.13 16.32 -2.15
N ALA A 70 5.68 15.68 -3.20
CA ALA A 70 7.08 15.25 -3.18
C ALA A 70 8.02 16.46 -3.02
N THR A 71 7.74 17.55 -3.74
CA THR A 71 8.56 18.78 -3.70
C THR A 71 8.47 19.47 -2.33
N GLU A 72 7.27 19.58 -1.75
CA GLU A 72 7.03 20.15 -0.42
C GLU A 72 7.85 19.45 0.67
N HIS A 73 7.98 18.13 0.56
CA HIS A 73 8.75 17.31 1.51
C HIS A 73 10.22 17.09 1.11
N GLY A 74 10.70 17.73 0.04
CA GLY A 74 12.07 17.54 -0.46
C GLY A 74 12.37 16.11 -0.95
N ALA A 75 11.33 15.31 -1.23
CA ALA A 75 11.45 13.94 -1.72
C ALA A 75 11.50 13.92 -3.26
N ARG A 76 12.17 12.90 -3.81
CA ARG A 76 12.18 12.64 -5.26
C ARG A 76 11.22 11.51 -5.59
N ILE A 77 10.48 11.65 -6.70
CA ILE A 77 9.68 10.55 -7.23
C ILE A 77 10.59 9.64 -8.05
N GLU A 78 10.79 8.41 -7.60
CA GLU A 78 11.55 7.40 -8.32
C GLU A 78 10.63 6.52 -9.18
N HIS A 79 10.87 6.47 -10.49
CA HIS A 79 10.11 5.61 -11.39
C HIS A 79 10.71 4.21 -11.48
N ILE A 80 9.95 3.20 -11.04
CA ILE A 80 10.35 1.80 -11.13
C ILE A 80 9.69 1.18 -12.36
N ALA A 81 10.49 1.00 -13.42
CA ALA A 81 10.07 0.35 -14.67
C ALA A 81 10.25 -1.18 -14.65
N LYS A 82 11.17 -1.69 -13.81
CA LYS A 82 11.56 -3.10 -13.80
C LYS A 82 10.75 -3.89 -12.77
N ALA A 83 10.07 -4.95 -13.22
CA ALA A 83 9.18 -5.75 -12.37
C ALA A 83 9.89 -6.51 -11.23
N HIS A 84 11.19 -6.82 -11.37
CA HIS A 84 11.96 -7.54 -10.34
C HIS A 84 12.46 -6.63 -9.21
N VAL A 85 12.39 -5.31 -9.36
CA VAL A 85 12.83 -4.40 -8.31
C VAL A 85 11.75 -4.33 -7.24
N ARG A 86 12.06 -4.86 -6.05
CA ARG A 86 11.17 -4.76 -4.90
C ARG A 86 11.19 -3.34 -4.37
N LYS A 87 10.02 -2.73 -4.29
CA LYS A 87 9.84 -1.37 -3.75
C LYS A 87 10.35 -1.24 -2.32
N GLU A 88 10.16 -2.29 -1.53
CA GLU A 88 10.63 -2.37 -0.14
C GLU A 88 12.15 -2.24 -0.04
N ASP A 89 12.92 -2.87 -0.94
CA ASP A 89 14.39 -2.80 -0.93
C ASP A 89 14.89 -1.38 -1.28
N VAL A 90 14.17 -0.67 -2.16
CA VAL A 90 14.46 0.73 -2.49
C VAL A 90 14.24 1.62 -1.27
N VAL A 91 13.09 1.46 -0.59
CA VAL A 91 12.75 2.25 0.60
C VAL A 91 13.69 1.94 1.76
N ALA A 92 14.11 0.68 1.94
CA ALA A 92 15.07 0.28 2.96
C ALA A 92 16.42 1.00 2.81
N LYS A 93 16.90 1.21 1.57
CA LYS A 93 18.12 1.99 1.31
C LYS A 93 17.96 3.45 1.70
N VAL A 94 16.80 4.05 1.43
CA VAL A 94 16.50 5.44 1.83
C VAL A 94 16.45 5.55 3.36
N LEU A 95 15.80 4.60 4.03
CA LEU A 95 15.74 4.55 5.49
C LEU A 95 17.11 4.36 6.14
N ALA A 96 18.01 3.58 5.54
CA ALA A 96 19.37 3.41 6.06
C ALA A 96 20.17 4.73 6.10
N ALA A 97 19.91 5.65 5.17
CA ALA A 97 20.57 6.96 5.13
C ALA A 97 19.84 8.03 5.96
N ARG A 98 18.50 8.03 5.91
CA ARG A 98 17.62 9.01 6.56
C ARG A 98 17.39 8.74 8.05
N GLY A 99 17.38 7.47 8.43
CA GLY A 99 16.86 6.99 9.71
C GLY A 99 15.33 6.95 9.81
N ASP A 100 14.86 6.64 11.01
CA ASP A 100 13.46 6.33 11.33
C ASP A 100 12.65 7.55 11.80
N ALA A 101 13.12 8.77 11.53
CA ALA A 101 12.40 9.99 11.89
C ALA A 101 11.02 10.03 11.18
N PRO A 102 9.94 10.51 11.82
CA PRO A 102 8.63 10.60 11.19
C PRO A 102 8.60 11.48 9.93
N GLY A 103 7.67 11.20 9.01
CA GLY A 103 7.44 11.99 7.79
C GLY A 103 7.57 11.19 6.50
N LEU A 104 7.48 11.88 5.36
CA LEU A 104 7.60 11.26 4.04
C LEU A 104 9.02 10.70 3.85
N VAL A 105 9.11 9.42 3.52
CA VAL A 105 10.37 8.70 3.34
C VAL A 105 10.77 8.72 1.87
N HIS A 106 9.87 8.27 1.00
CA HIS A 106 10.15 8.15 -0.43
C HIS A 106 8.84 8.11 -1.23
N VAL A 107 8.91 8.52 -2.50
CA VAL A 107 7.78 8.39 -3.42
C VAL A 107 8.21 7.53 -4.60
N ILE A 108 7.50 6.43 -4.82
CA ILE A 108 7.75 5.52 -5.95
C ILE A 108 6.61 5.66 -6.94
N SER A 109 6.92 5.68 -8.23
CA SER A 109 5.92 5.52 -9.30
C SER A 109 6.16 4.23 -10.06
N ALA A 110 5.10 3.47 -10.35
CA ALA A 110 5.18 2.23 -11.10
C ALA A 110 3.97 2.07 -12.02
N MET A 111 4.15 1.44 -13.18
CA MET A 111 3.04 1.11 -14.08
C MET A 111 2.44 -0.23 -13.66
N GLU A 112 1.16 -0.24 -13.28
CA GLU A 112 0.48 -1.46 -12.82
C GLU A 112 -0.94 -1.54 -13.38
N THR A 113 -1.52 -2.73 -13.33
CA THR A 113 -2.91 -2.95 -13.72
C THR A 113 -3.85 -2.24 -12.73
N CYS A 114 -4.82 -1.50 -13.25
CA CYS A 114 -5.87 -0.84 -12.49
C CYS A 114 -7.23 -1.09 -13.12
N ALA A 115 -8.27 -1.11 -12.27
CA ALA A 115 -9.64 -1.13 -12.72
C ALA A 115 -9.99 0.20 -13.39
N THR A 116 -10.78 0.13 -14.45
CA THR A 116 -11.25 1.26 -15.24
C THR A 116 -12.66 0.97 -15.77
N TYR A 117 -13.20 1.87 -16.57
CA TYR A 117 -14.45 1.69 -17.28
C TYR A 117 -14.29 1.84 -18.79
N GLN A 118 -15.08 1.07 -19.54
CA GLN A 118 -15.20 1.17 -20.98
C GLN A 118 -16.60 1.68 -21.36
N PRO A 119 -16.71 2.76 -22.16
CA PRO A 119 -17.97 3.17 -22.77
C PRO A 119 -18.57 2.07 -23.64
N TRP A 120 -19.85 1.79 -23.45
CA TRP A 120 -20.56 0.75 -24.17
C TRP A 120 -21.92 1.25 -24.66
N HIS A 121 -22.33 0.74 -25.82
CA HIS A 121 -23.67 0.92 -26.37
C HIS A 121 -24.28 -0.45 -26.63
N ASP A 122 -25.40 -0.72 -25.97
CA ASP A 122 -26.17 -1.93 -26.21
C ASP A 122 -27.13 -1.73 -27.39
N LYS A 123 -26.94 -2.52 -28.46
CA LYS A 123 -27.75 -2.45 -29.68
C LYS A 123 -29.19 -2.91 -29.46
N ALA A 124 -29.44 -3.81 -28.51
CA ALA A 124 -30.77 -4.35 -28.27
C ALA A 124 -31.66 -3.36 -27.51
N SER A 125 -31.15 -2.76 -26.44
CA SER A 125 -31.90 -1.76 -25.64
C SER A 125 -31.73 -0.32 -26.10
N GLY A 126 -30.75 -0.01 -26.97
CA GLY A 126 -30.39 1.35 -27.37
C GLY A 126 -29.74 2.17 -26.24
N ARG A 127 -29.39 1.54 -25.11
CA ARG A 127 -28.84 2.23 -23.94
C ARG A 127 -27.32 2.33 -24.01
N THR A 128 -26.78 3.47 -23.61
CA THR A 128 -25.35 3.68 -23.38
C THR A 128 -25.02 3.61 -21.90
N PHE A 129 -23.95 2.92 -21.53
CA PHE A 129 -23.48 2.82 -20.14
C PHE A 129 -22.00 2.45 -20.09
N LEU A 130 -21.40 2.57 -18.91
CA LEU A 130 -20.03 2.10 -18.67
C LEU A 130 -20.02 0.63 -18.26
N ARG A 131 -19.05 -0.13 -18.77
CA ARG A 131 -18.72 -1.50 -18.32
C ARG A 131 -17.43 -1.50 -17.50
N PRO A 132 -17.28 -2.37 -16.49
CA PRO A 132 -15.99 -2.61 -15.85
C PRO A 132 -14.95 -3.08 -16.87
N ASP A 133 -13.74 -2.58 -16.76
CA ASP A 133 -12.61 -2.96 -17.60
C ASP A 133 -11.29 -2.84 -16.79
N THR A 134 -10.18 -3.28 -17.36
CA THR A 134 -8.85 -3.20 -16.75
C THR A 134 -7.84 -2.62 -17.72
N THR A 135 -7.00 -1.70 -17.25
CA THR A 135 -5.92 -1.11 -18.04
C THR A 135 -4.66 -0.99 -17.21
N LYS A 136 -3.57 -0.49 -17.80
CA LYS A 136 -2.36 -0.11 -17.05
C LYS A 136 -2.38 1.39 -16.80
N CYS A 137 -2.10 1.77 -15.56
CA CYS A 137 -1.91 3.16 -15.18
C CYS A 137 -0.76 3.31 -14.20
N LEU A 138 -0.25 4.54 -14.09
CA LEU A 138 0.73 4.86 -13.07
C LEU A 138 0.08 4.78 -11.70
N HIS A 139 0.78 4.15 -10.77
CA HIS A 139 0.49 4.15 -9.35
C HIS A 139 1.61 4.89 -8.64
N TYR A 140 1.24 5.81 -7.77
CA TYR A 140 2.16 6.43 -6.82
C TYR A 140 2.09 5.69 -5.50
N TYR A 141 3.24 5.40 -4.91
CA TYR A 141 3.40 4.86 -3.57
C TYR A 141 4.10 5.91 -2.74
N PHE A 142 3.37 6.51 -1.80
CA PHE A 142 3.91 7.44 -0.83
C PHE A 142 4.27 6.65 0.42
N TYR A 143 5.56 6.44 0.66
CA TYR A 143 6.04 5.78 1.87
C TYR A 143 6.22 6.81 2.97
N TRP A 144 5.57 6.57 4.10
CA TRP A 144 5.62 7.43 5.29
C TRP A 144 6.19 6.65 6.46
N MET A 145 7.02 7.32 7.24
CA MET A 145 7.37 6.87 8.59
C MET A 145 6.38 7.53 9.54
N ASP A 146 5.40 6.76 10.00
CA ASP A 146 4.43 7.20 10.98
C ASP A 146 4.97 7.00 12.41
N ARG A 147 4.60 7.91 13.32
CA ARG A 147 5.07 7.88 14.71
C ARG A 147 4.57 6.66 15.48
N GLU A 148 3.39 6.16 15.17
CA GLU A 148 2.75 5.05 15.87
C GLU A 148 2.81 3.76 15.07
N LEU A 149 2.54 3.84 13.76
CA LEU A 149 2.43 2.68 12.88
C LEU A 149 3.78 2.23 12.30
N GLY A 150 4.80 3.09 12.34
CA GLY A 150 6.07 2.86 11.66
C GLY A 150 5.94 3.05 10.15
N LEU A 151 6.65 2.23 9.36
CA LEU A 151 6.65 2.38 7.91
C LEU A 151 5.31 1.94 7.30
N ILE A 152 4.60 2.89 6.69
CA ILE A 152 3.34 2.68 5.97
C ILE A 152 3.49 3.15 4.52
N TYR A 153 2.55 2.75 3.66
CA TYR A 153 2.44 3.39 2.35
C TYR A 153 1.00 3.70 1.97
N VAL A 154 0.84 4.76 1.19
CA VAL A 154 -0.40 5.08 0.48
C VAL A 154 -0.16 4.87 -1.01
N ARG A 155 -0.86 3.91 -1.60
CA ARG A 155 -0.88 3.63 -3.03
C ARG A 155 -2.05 4.35 -3.68
N VAL A 156 -1.75 5.23 -4.64
CA VAL A 156 -2.72 6.05 -5.36
C VAL A 156 -2.63 5.74 -6.87
N PRO A 157 -3.62 5.06 -7.46
CA PRO A 157 -3.73 4.95 -8.91
C PRO A 157 -4.05 6.31 -9.54
N THR A 158 -3.51 6.54 -10.73
CA THR A 158 -3.76 7.76 -11.51
C THR A 158 -5.00 7.68 -12.40
N TYR A 159 -5.68 6.53 -12.46
CA TYR A 159 -6.86 6.37 -13.31
C TYR A 159 -8.13 6.10 -12.52
N CYS A 160 -9.25 6.58 -13.06
CA CYS A 160 -10.57 6.43 -12.48
C CYS A 160 -10.95 4.94 -12.42
N PRO A 161 -11.44 4.40 -11.28
CA PRO A 161 -12.08 5.09 -10.14
C PRO A 161 -11.15 5.49 -8.98
N PHE A 162 -9.84 5.60 -9.20
CA PHE A 162 -8.88 6.11 -8.22
C PHE A 162 -8.88 5.33 -6.88
N ARG A 163 -9.03 4.00 -6.95
CA ARG A 163 -9.11 3.13 -5.76
C ARG A 163 -7.79 3.14 -4.99
N LEU A 164 -7.71 3.97 -3.96
CA LEU A 164 -6.53 4.11 -3.13
C LEU A 164 -6.39 2.92 -2.17
N GLN A 165 -5.16 2.65 -1.77
CA GLN A 165 -4.86 1.63 -0.79
C GLN A 165 -3.88 2.18 0.24
N VAL A 166 -4.20 2.07 1.52
CA VAL A 166 -3.28 2.32 2.63
C VAL A 166 -2.84 0.99 3.19
N TYR A 167 -1.54 0.82 3.36
CA TYR A 167 -0.96 -0.37 3.95
C TYR A 167 -0.23 -0.02 5.24
N CYS A 168 -0.50 -0.81 6.27
CA CYS A 168 0.22 -0.79 7.53
C CYS A 168 0.64 -2.22 7.91
N ASN A 169 1.87 -2.37 8.41
CA ASN A 169 2.37 -3.63 8.95
C ASN A 169 2.20 -3.61 10.48
N GLY A 170 1.42 -4.55 11.04
CA GLY A 170 1.20 -4.58 12.48
C GLY A 170 2.44 -5.00 13.28
N HIS A 171 3.42 -5.66 12.65
CA HIS A 171 4.73 -5.89 13.26
C HIS A 171 5.49 -4.56 13.42
N SER A 172 5.40 -3.64 12.46
CA SER A 172 6.01 -2.31 12.58
C SER A 172 5.38 -1.50 13.71
N TRP A 173 4.05 -1.54 13.83
CA TRP A 173 3.33 -0.94 14.95
C TRP A 173 3.75 -1.54 16.30
N LEU A 174 3.82 -2.88 16.38
CA LEU A 174 4.25 -3.58 17.59
C LEU A 174 5.69 -3.22 17.98
N ALA A 175 6.59 -3.12 17.00
CA ALA A 175 7.96 -2.67 17.20
C ALA A 175 8.00 -1.25 17.80
N GLN A 176 7.20 -0.31 17.25
CA GLN A 176 7.14 1.05 17.79
C GLN A 176 6.58 1.08 19.21
N ARG A 177 5.56 0.26 19.50
CA ARG A 177 5.02 0.14 20.85
C ARG A 177 6.06 -0.39 21.84
N MET A 178 6.78 -1.44 21.47
CA MET A 178 7.84 -2.00 22.32
C MET A 178 8.95 -0.97 22.59
N ARG A 179 9.37 -0.18 21.59
CA ARG A 179 10.35 0.91 21.79
C ARG A 179 9.85 1.97 22.76
N ARG A 180 8.57 2.36 22.66
CA ARG A 180 7.96 3.34 23.56
C ARG A 180 7.92 2.87 25.02
N GLU A 181 7.69 1.58 25.23
CA GLU A 181 7.70 0.96 26.56
C GLU A 181 9.13 0.64 27.05
N GLY A 182 10.17 0.98 26.27
CA GLY A 182 11.57 0.71 26.63
C GLY A 182 11.93 -0.78 26.62
N ILE A 183 11.21 -1.60 25.85
CA ILE A 183 11.47 -3.03 25.74
C ILE A 183 12.52 -3.25 24.65
N ASP A 184 13.69 -3.75 25.03
CA ASP A 184 14.76 -4.08 24.09
C ASP A 184 14.40 -5.30 23.23
N PHE A 185 14.52 -5.13 21.91
CA PHE A 185 14.35 -6.22 20.95
C PHE A 185 15.27 -6.07 19.74
N ALA A 186 15.57 -7.19 19.10
CA ALA A 186 16.08 -7.25 17.75
C ALA A 186 14.95 -7.75 16.83
N ALA A 187 14.61 -6.96 15.81
CA ALA A 187 13.66 -7.36 14.79
C ALA A 187 14.35 -8.24 13.74
N ALA A 188 13.75 -9.39 13.43
CA ALA A 188 14.15 -10.27 12.34
C ALA A 188 12.92 -10.59 11.49
N ASP A 189 12.72 -9.83 10.42
CA ASP A 189 11.55 -9.84 9.52
C ASP A 189 10.20 -9.68 10.25
N GLN A 190 9.61 -10.78 10.71
CA GLN A 190 8.32 -10.86 11.42
C GLN A 190 8.50 -11.28 12.90
N ARG A 191 9.73 -11.31 13.42
CA ARG A 191 10.02 -11.82 14.77
C ARG A 191 10.75 -10.80 15.61
N PHE A 192 10.44 -10.84 16.91
CA PHE A 192 11.15 -10.11 17.94
C PHE A 192 11.99 -11.10 18.76
N CYS A 193 13.31 -10.92 18.77
CA CYS A 193 14.22 -11.70 19.59
C CYS A 193 14.78 -10.78 20.69
N SER A 194 14.94 -11.30 21.91
CA SER A 194 15.66 -10.55 22.94
C SER A 194 17.15 -10.46 22.59
N HIS A 195 17.79 -9.34 22.96
CA HIS A 195 19.19 -9.09 22.62
C HIS A 195 20.14 -10.19 23.15
N ASN A 196 19.82 -10.79 24.30
CA ASN A 196 20.57 -11.89 24.92
C ASN A 196 20.37 -13.28 24.28
N ARG A 197 19.51 -13.43 23.25
CA ARG A 197 19.20 -14.75 22.63
C ARG A 197 19.26 -14.76 21.09
N LEU A 198 20.06 -13.89 20.48
CA LEU A 198 20.24 -13.84 19.00
C LEU A 198 20.68 -15.19 18.39
N ARG A 199 21.48 -16.00 19.10
CA ARG A 199 21.97 -17.31 18.59
C ARG A 199 20.91 -18.41 18.58
N SER A 200 19.89 -18.39 19.44
CA SER A 200 18.84 -19.42 19.46
C SER A 200 17.75 -19.17 18.41
N CYS A 201 17.46 -17.91 18.08
CA CYS A 201 16.47 -17.53 17.05
C CYS A 201 16.81 -18.09 15.65
N ALA A 202 18.11 -18.20 15.31
CA ALA A 202 18.55 -18.73 14.01
C ALA A 202 18.32 -20.25 13.85
N ARG A 203 18.33 -21.02 14.95
CA ARG A 203 18.11 -22.48 14.94
C ARG A 203 16.66 -22.85 14.57
N THR A 204 15.69 -22.04 14.99
CA THR A 204 14.27 -22.28 14.69
C THR A 204 13.92 -22.11 13.21
N ARG A 205 14.78 -21.48 12.41
CA ARG A 205 14.61 -21.35 10.95
C ARG A 205 14.70 -22.70 10.23
N ARG A 206 15.51 -23.66 10.73
CA ARG A 206 15.68 -24.98 10.09
C ARG A 206 14.53 -25.94 10.36
N HIS A 207 13.77 -25.75 11.45
CA HIS A 207 12.68 -26.65 11.83
C HIS A 207 11.29 -26.20 11.35
N LEU A 208 11.14 -24.98 10.84
CA LEU A 208 9.88 -24.44 10.32
C LEU A 208 9.80 -24.48 8.77
N GLN A 209 10.84 -24.97 8.11
CA GLN A 209 10.86 -25.24 6.66
C GLN A 209 10.81 -26.75 6.34
N ALA A 210 10.41 -27.57 7.32
CA ALA A 210 10.17 -29.01 7.16
C ALA A 210 8.69 -29.31 7.47
#